data_AF-A0A6N8FLV6-F1
#
_entry.id   AF-A0A6N8FLV6-F1
#
_cell.length_a   1.000
_cell.length_b   1.000
_cell.length_c   1.000
_cell.angle_alpha   90.00
_cell.angle_beta   90.00
_cell.angle_gamma   90.00
#
_symmetry.space_group_name_H-M   'P 1'
#
loop_
_entity.id
_entity.type
_entity.pdbx_description
1 polymer ?
#
loop_
_entity_poly.entity_id
_entity_poly.type
_entity_poly.pdbx_seq_one_letter_code
_entity_poly.pdbx_strand_id
1 'polypeptide(L)'
;MKENETLEVKSRNVHPIRNKVGGVFMHVSNMEQSINWYHKLFGMSERSASTEKVHSITMDGGSDFVLDQNGFDSGLPTEDRAILMFDSPDVRAAYRFVKDSGIEIVEDIMDFPGMSFFTFRDPDDNLLMVCGDPGSDDDKEEELSITAQQEISYDAGGTRLVVTKEATHSNITPNGLELTGNARTETTYETPLRIETTVRIDKGSLYLTFSRHGLVALNFGNSPEVQEKGYGNDLYIVNPKLNKHFTFHDKGSIPIGQWAHVEWTINERSMEIHVDGKLFHRQDGYFGNLVGQAGIAGVMGKTTVKSFHVETLTDQEKTADLSVKRGEVEEDRLVADTACHAVTTSEGLWLSCDERWGYASTDNTYSVPFSLKTDIHSFTRSVVLYGGHSARIKWSSEGNLCFTDPITKEEIWVQNAELPYDSFASIEWKMDADKTSITVDGNTILERKGNYASCRFKLGIGADVGSAVTVKSVHIN
;
A
#
# COMPACT_ATOMS: atom_id res chain seq x y z
N MET A 1 60.74 -13.35 32.06
CA MET A 1 59.37 -13.70 32.51
C MET A 1 58.54 -12.43 32.46
N LYS A 2 57.70 -12.31 31.44
CA LYS A 2 56.57 -11.38 31.41
C LYS A 2 55.39 -12.25 31.04
N GLU A 3 54.45 -12.40 31.97
CA GLU A 3 53.23 -13.16 31.76
C GLU A 3 52.33 -12.42 30.76
N ASN A 4 51.77 -13.20 29.83
CA ASN A 4 50.69 -12.79 28.95
C ASN A 4 49.38 -12.82 29.74
N GLU A 5 48.78 -11.66 30.00
CA GLU A 5 47.36 -11.60 30.35
C GLU A 5 46.53 -11.60 29.06
N THR A 6 45.96 -12.75 28.75
CA THR A 6 44.89 -12.91 27.76
C THR A 6 43.63 -12.31 28.38
N LEU A 7 43.17 -11.17 27.86
CA LEU A 7 41.86 -10.61 28.20
C LEU A 7 40.76 -11.47 27.57
N GLU A 8 40.11 -12.32 28.38
CA GLU A 8 38.83 -12.93 28.03
C GLU A 8 37.77 -11.82 27.87
N VAL A 9 37.30 -11.63 26.64
CA VAL A 9 36.07 -10.88 26.38
C VAL A 9 34.91 -11.78 26.80
N LYS A 10 34.42 -11.61 28.03
CA LYS A 10 33.12 -12.16 28.43
C LYS A 10 32.05 -11.60 27.51
N SER A 11 31.43 -12.44 26.67
CA SER A 11 30.21 -12.07 25.98
C SER A 11 29.17 -11.68 27.05
N ARG A 12 28.66 -10.45 26.97
CA ARG A 12 27.46 -10.10 27.72
C ARG A 12 26.33 -10.90 27.07
N ASN A 13 25.76 -11.87 27.79
CA ASN A 13 24.46 -12.43 27.43
C ASN A 13 23.46 -11.26 27.38
N VAL A 14 23.13 -10.81 26.18
CA VAL A 14 22.05 -9.85 25.96
C VAL A 14 20.76 -10.60 26.25
N HIS A 15 19.93 -10.08 27.16
CA HIS A 15 18.64 -10.69 27.44
C HIS A 15 17.79 -10.70 26.16
N PRO A 16 17.12 -11.82 25.80
CA PRO A 16 16.44 -11.95 24.52
C PRO A 16 15.20 -11.06 24.40
N ILE A 17 14.68 -10.53 25.52
CA ILE A 17 13.66 -9.47 25.52
C ILE A 17 14.27 -8.22 26.14
N ARG A 18 14.33 -7.10 25.43
CA ARG A 18 14.86 -5.86 25.98
C ARG A 18 13.84 -5.26 26.94
N ASN A 19 14.33 -4.63 28.02
CA ASN A 19 13.51 -3.76 28.85
C ASN A 19 13.26 -2.42 28.12
N LYS A 20 12.52 -2.50 27.02
CA LYS A 20 12.17 -1.40 26.12
C LYS A 20 10.83 -1.72 25.45
N VAL A 21 9.88 -0.81 25.57
CA VAL A 21 8.66 -0.83 24.76
C VAL A 21 9.03 -0.35 23.36
N GLY A 22 8.81 -1.20 22.35
CA GLY A 22 9.00 -0.85 20.94
C GLY A 22 7.87 0.05 20.44
N GLY A 23 6.64 -0.27 20.84
CA GLY A 23 5.46 0.53 20.53
C GLY A 23 4.28 0.18 21.43
N VAL A 24 3.36 1.13 21.57
CA VAL A 24 2.10 0.96 22.31
C VAL A 24 0.97 0.95 21.30
N PHE A 25 0.10 -0.05 21.37
CA PHE A 25 -1.00 -0.19 20.43
C PHE A 25 -2.22 0.62 20.87
N MET A 26 -2.83 1.27 19.90
CA MET A 26 -4.14 1.89 19.99
C MET A 26 -5.02 1.25 18.92
N HIS A 27 -5.95 0.40 19.35
CA HIS A 27 -6.83 -0.31 18.44
C HIS A 27 -7.91 0.63 17.90
N VAL A 28 -8.03 0.74 16.59
CA VAL A 28 -8.90 1.71 15.91
C VAL A 28 -9.81 1.04 14.89
N SER A 29 -11.07 1.47 14.81
CA SER A 29 -12.06 0.86 13.91
C SER A 29 -12.04 1.47 12.50
N ASN A 30 -11.38 2.60 12.33
CA ASN A 30 -11.24 3.30 11.05
C ASN A 30 -9.89 4.00 11.02
N MET A 31 -8.96 3.45 10.23
CA MET A 31 -7.56 3.89 10.21
C MET A 31 -7.44 5.33 9.70
N GLU A 32 -8.06 5.64 8.56
CA GLU A 32 -7.98 6.99 7.97
C GLU A 32 -8.50 8.07 8.93
N GLN A 33 -9.68 7.84 9.52
CA GLN A 33 -10.24 8.75 10.50
C GLN A 33 -9.32 8.92 11.71
N SER A 34 -8.72 7.83 12.20
CA SER A 34 -7.87 7.84 13.38
C SER A 34 -6.54 8.54 13.13
N ILE A 35 -5.86 8.24 12.01
CA ILE A 35 -4.63 8.93 11.60
C ILE A 35 -4.86 10.43 11.56
N ASN A 36 -5.91 10.87 10.85
CA ASN A 36 -6.18 12.30 10.70
C ASN A 36 -6.59 12.96 12.03
N TRP A 37 -7.29 12.23 12.91
CA TRP A 37 -7.60 12.71 14.25
C TRP A 37 -6.35 12.89 15.12
N TYR A 38 -5.47 11.89 15.19
CA TYR A 38 -4.23 11.94 15.97
C TYR A 38 -3.22 12.93 15.36
N HIS A 39 -3.10 13.00 14.04
CA HIS A 39 -2.28 14.00 13.37
C HIS A 39 -2.73 15.42 13.74
N LYS A 40 -4.04 15.69 13.70
CA LYS A 40 -4.58 16.97 14.14
C LYS A 40 -4.28 17.24 15.61
N LEU A 41 -4.42 16.23 16.48
CA LEU A 41 -4.09 16.36 17.91
C LEU A 41 -2.61 16.72 18.12
N PHE A 42 -1.70 16.17 17.30
CA PHE A 42 -0.25 16.40 17.38
C PHE A 42 0.25 17.55 16.49
N GLY A 43 -0.64 18.27 15.79
CA GLY A 43 -0.25 19.37 14.88
C GLY A 43 0.47 18.92 13.61
N MET A 44 0.27 17.68 13.17
CA MET A 44 0.82 17.10 11.95
C MET A 44 -0.11 17.35 10.75
N SER A 45 0.44 17.23 9.54
CA SER A 45 -0.34 17.39 8.30
C SER A 45 -1.33 16.24 8.12
N GLU A 46 -2.53 16.55 7.60
CA GLU A 46 -3.51 15.53 7.21
C GLU A 46 -2.89 14.57 6.18
N ARG A 47 -3.26 13.29 6.25
CA ARG A 47 -2.84 12.29 5.27
C ARG A 47 -4.01 11.88 4.38
N SER A 48 -3.68 11.52 3.14
CA SER A 48 -4.57 10.79 2.24
C SER A 48 -4.99 9.46 2.85
N ALA A 49 -5.99 8.80 2.25
CA ALA A 49 -6.54 7.54 2.70
C ALA A 49 -5.40 6.55 2.95
N SER A 50 -5.19 6.22 4.22
CA SER A 50 -4.26 5.18 4.58
C SER A 50 -4.98 3.84 4.54
N THR A 51 -4.40 2.87 3.86
CA THR A 51 -4.86 1.48 3.83
C THR A 51 -3.92 0.56 4.61
N GLU A 52 -2.98 1.14 5.34
CA GLU A 52 -2.16 0.38 6.27
C GLU A 52 -3.07 -0.10 7.42
N LYS A 53 -3.01 -1.39 7.76
CA LYS A 53 -3.77 -1.91 8.91
C LYS A 53 -3.09 -1.60 10.23
N VAL A 54 -1.82 -1.19 10.17
CA VAL A 54 -1.00 -0.77 11.30
C VAL A 54 -0.25 0.49 10.90
N HIS A 55 -0.44 1.59 11.64
CA HIS A 55 0.21 2.88 11.40
C HIS A 55 1.00 3.31 12.64
N SER A 56 2.30 3.56 12.49
CA SER A 56 3.15 4.03 13.59
C SER A 56 3.36 5.54 13.54
N ILE A 57 3.05 6.22 14.64
CA ILE A 57 3.37 7.63 14.87
C ILE A 57 4.58 7.68 15.79
N THR A 58 5.71 8.18 15.28
CA THR A 58 6.94 8.33 16.07
C THR A 58 6.76 9.39 17.15
N MET A 59 7.07 9.02 18.39
CA MET A 59 6.97 9.90 19.56
C MET A 59 8.35 10.28 20.10
N ASP A 60 8.45 11.44 20.76
CA ASP A 60 9.70 11.99 21.31
C ASP A 60 10.41 11.09 22.36
N GLY A 61 9.75 10.03 22.84
CA GLY A 61 10.28 9.06 23.82
C GLY A 61 10.95 7.81 23.23
N GLY A 62 10.95 7.64 21.90
CA GLY A 62 11.58 6.49 21.23
C GLY A 62 10.77 5.19 21.24
N SER A 63 9.55 5.21 21.76
CA SER A 63 8.51 4.20 21.53
C SER A 63 7.47 4.79 20.59
N ASP A 64 7.01 4.00 19.62
CA ASP A 64 6.01 4.47 18.68
C ASP A 64 4.58 4.35 19.25
N PHE A 65 3.71 5.28 18.86
CA PHE A 65 2.27 5.17 19.08
C PHE A 65 1.64 4.51 17.87
N VAL A 66 1.22 3.25 18.02
CA VAL A 66 0.87 2.37 16.91
C VAL A 66 -0.64 2.23 16.82
N LEU A 67 -1.25 2.80 15.80
CA LEU A 67 -2.65 2.57 15.48
C LEU A 67 -2.80 1.20 14.81
N ASP A 68 -3.71 0.36 15.27
CA ASP A 68 -3.94 -0.99 14.71
C ASP A 68 -5.43 -1.23 14.47
N GLN A 69 -5.80 -1.59 13.23
CA GLN A 69 -7.18 -1.90 12.85
C GLN A 69 -7.47 -3.41 12.79
N ASN A 70 -6.45 -4.28 12.83
CA ASN A 70 -6.61 -5.72 12.63
C ASN A 70 -7.60 -6.35 13.63
N GLY A 71 -7.59 -5.87 14.88
CA GLY A 71 -8.52 -6.35 15.91
C GLY A 71 -9.99 -6.05 15.61
N PHE A 72 -10.28 -4.92 14.95
CA PHE A 72 -11.64 -4.60 14.50
C PHE A 72 -12.04 -5.38 13.25
N ASP A 73 -11.15 -5.46 12.26
CA ASP A 73 -11.40 -6.19 11.01
C ASP A 73 -11.65 -7.68 11.26
N SER A 74 -10.92 -8.27 12.22
CA SER A 74 -11.05 -9.69 12.60
C SER A 74 -12.15 -9.95 13.62
N GLY A 75 -12.86 -8.92 14.09
CA GLY A 75 -13.90 -9.04 15.10
C GLY A 75 -13.42 -9.52 16.47
N LEU A 76 -12.14 -9.29 16.80
CA LEU A 76 -11.54 -9.72 18.07
C LEU A 76 -12.11 -8.91 19.23
N PRO A 77 -12.39 -9.54 20.38
CA PRO A 77 -12.75 -8.81 21.60
C PRO A 77 -11.54 -8.01 22.13
N THR A 78 -11.76 -7.12 23.10
CA THR A 78 -10.70 -6.15 23.50
C THR A 78 -9.54 -6.84 24.21
N GLU A 79 -9.82 -7.88 24.97
CA GLU A 79 -8.87 -8.73 25.70
C GLU A 79 -7.93 -9.54 24.79
N ASP A 80 -8.29 -9.71 23.51
CA ASP A 80 -7.49 -10.43 22.51
C ASP A 80 -6.71 -9.49 21.59
N ARG A 81 -6.59 -8.22 21.98
CA ARG A 81 -5.89 -7.19 21.22
C ARG A 81 -4.63 -6.78 21.99
N ALA A 82 -3.47 -7.01 21.38
CA ALA A 82 -2.18 -6.75 22.05
C ALA A 82 -2.08 -5.29 22.48
N ILE A 83 -1.64 -5.04 23.72
CA ILE A 83 -1.61 -3.69 24.31
C ILE A 83 -0.35 -2.94 23.92
N LEU A 84 0.79 -3.63 23.91
CA LEU A 84 2.10 -3.09 23.53
C LEU A 84 3.01 -4.19 23.01
N MET A 85 4.10 -3.78 22.37
CA MET A 85 5.17 -4.68 21.95
C MET A 85 6.48 -4.38 22.68
N PHE A 86 7.15 -5.43 23.17
CA PHE A 86 8.53 -5.36 23.65
C PHE A 86 9.51 -5.61 22.50
N ASP A 87 10.62 -4.86 22.52
CA ASP A 87 11.70 -4.98 21.54
C ASP A 87 12.57 -6.23 21.81
N SER A 88 12.82 -7.02 20.77
CA SER A 88 13.69 -8.19 20.83
C SER A 88 14.82 -8.13 19.79
N PRO A 89 16.08 -8.37 20.18
CA PRO A 89 17.17 -8.60 19.22
C PRO A 89 17.14 -10.00 18.59
N ASP A 90 16.32 -10.92 19.10
CA ASP A 90 16.15 -12.30 18.60
C ASP A 90 14.81 -12.86 19.10
N VAL A 91 13.81 -12.86 18.23
CA VAL A 91 12.43 -13.25 18.57
C VAL A 91 12.33 -14.73 18.89
N ARG A 92 13.11 -15.59 18.23
CA ARG A 92 13.12 -17.04 18.50
C ARG A 92 13.73 -17.36 19.86
N ALA A 93 14.82 -16.69 20.23
CA ALA A 93 15.39 -16.80 21.57
C ALA A 93 14.43 -16.27 22.64
N ALA A 94 13.71 -15.17 22.35
CA ALA A 94 12.69 -14.64 23.25
C ALA A 94 11.52 -15.60 23.44
N TYR A 95 11.04 -16.22 22.36
CA TYR A 95 9.97 -17.21 22.40
C TYR A 95 10.35 -18.42 23.26
N ARG A 96 11.56 -18.97 23.07
CA ARG A 96 12.09 -20.06 23.91
C ARG A 96 12.15 -19.64 25.37
N PHE A 97 12.70 -18.46 25.65
CA PHE A 97 12.79 -17.92 27.01
C PHE A 97 11.42 -17.80 27.70
N VAL A 98 10.40 -17.29 27.00
CA VAL A 98 9.03 -17.15 27.54
C VAL A 98 8.42 -18.53 27.81
N LYS A 99 8.54 -19.45 26.86
CA LYS A 99 8.03 -20.82 26.97
C LYS A 99 8.70 -21.61 28.10
N ASP A 100 10.02 -21.54 28.21
CA ASP A 100 10.80 -22.20 29.26
C ASP A 100 10.53 -21.61 30.66
N SER A 101 10.07 -20.35 30.70
CA SER A 101 9.62 -19.70 31.93
C SER A 101 8.22 -20.13 32.38
N GLY A 102 7.55 -21.02 31.63
CA GLY A 102 6.21 -21.51 31.93
C GLY A 102 5.10 -20.50 31.66
N ILE A 103 5.38 -19.48 30.85
CA ILE A 103 4.40 -18.47 30.42
C ILE A 103 3.66 -18.99 29.19
N GLU A 104 2.34 -18.82 29.16
CA GLU A 104 1.50 -19.25 28.05
C GLU A 104 1.73 -18.38 26.81
N ILE A 105 2.03 -19.04 25.69
CA ILE A 105 2.04 -18.45 24.36
C ILE A 105 0.60 -18.49 23.81
N VAL A 106 0.09 -17.34 23.37
CA VAL A 106 -1.25 -17.22 22.78
C VAL A 106 -1.18 -17.40 21.27
N GLU A 107 -0.30 -16.66 20.60
CA GLU A 107 -0.01 -16.84 19.17
C GLU A 107 1.46 -17.21 18.99
N ASP A 108 1.71 -18.26 18.21
CA ASP A 108 3.05 -18.70 17.84
C ASP A 108 3.79 -17.67 16.96
N ILE A 109 5.09 -17.90 16.74
CA ILE A 109 5.92 -17.00 15.93
C ILE A 109 5.33 -16.83 14.53
N MET A 110 5.12 -15.58 14.15
CA MET A 110 4.81 -15.16 12.79
C MET A 110 5.99 -14.39 12.19
N ASP A 111 6.41 -14.79 10.99
CA ASP A 111 7.53 -14.19 10.26
C ASP A 111 7.04 -13.25 9.15
N PHE A 112 7.66 -12.09 9.05
CA PHE A 112 7.51 -11.09 7.98
C PHE A 112 8.90 -10.73 7.43
N PRO A 113 9.00 -10.14 6.22
CA PRO A 113 10.29 -9.71 5.68
C PRO A 113 11.03 -8.76 6.64
N GLY A 114 12.08 -9.27 7.29
CA GLY A 114 12.94 -8.50 8.21
C GLY A 114 12.44 -8.39 9.66
N MET A 115 11.35 -9.04 10.04
CA MET A 115 10.86 -9.03 11.43
C MET A 115 9.99 -10.24 11.76
N SER A 116 9.97 -10.63 13.04
CA SER A 116 9.04 -11.64 13.55
C SER A 116 8.36 -11.15 14.83
N PHE A 117 7.25 -11.78 15.20
CA PHE A 117 6.64 -11.56 16.49
C PHE A 117 5.88 -12.79 17.00
N PHE A 118 5.57 -12.81 18.29
CA PHE A 118 4.63 -13.73 18.94
C PHE A 118 3.89 -13.00 20.06
N THR A 119 2.80 -13.59 20.57
CA THR A 119 2.04 -13.00 21.68
C THR A 119 1.93 -13.95 22.88
N PHE A 120 1.83 -13.37 24.07
CA PHE A 120 1.73 -14.09 25.34
C PHE A 120 0.91 -13.28 26.35
N ARG A 121 0.47 -13.90 27.45
CA ARG A 121 -0.24 -13.18 28.52
C ARG A 121 0.61 -12.99 29.77
N ASP A 122 0.41 -11.86 30.43
CA ASP A 122 0.94 -11.62 31.77
C ASP A 122 0.02 -12.24 32.86
N PRO A 123 0.40 -12.16 34.15
CA PRO A 123 -0.41 -12.72 35.25
C PRO A 123 -1.80 -12.12 35.42
N ASP A 124 -2.07 -10.95 34.82
CA ASP A 124 -3.34 -10.22 34.90
C ASP A 124 -4.13 -10.32 33.57
N ASP A 125 -3.78 -11.29 32.72
CA ASP A 125 -4.44 -11.61 31.45
C ASP A 125 -4.25 -10.54 30.35
N ASN A 126 -3.28 -9.63 30.50
CA ASN A 126 -2.97 -8.64 29.47
C ASN A 126 -2.26 -9.32 28.30
N LEU A 127 -2.77 -9.15 27.08
CA LEU A 127 -2.11 -9.65 25.86
C LEU A 127 -0.95 -8.73 25.46
N LEU A 128 0.26 -9.30 25.42
CA LEU A 128 1.51 -8.60 25.12
C LEU A 128 2.19 -9.23 23.90
N MET A 129 2.89 -8.40 23.13
CA MET A 129 3.65 -8.85 21.95
C MET A 129 5.15 -8.74 22.21
N VAL A 130 5.94 -9.68 21.67
CA VAL A 130 7.39 -9.50 21.49
C VAL A 130 7.66 -9.41 20.00
N CYS A 131 8.37 -8.38 19.57
CA CYS A 131 8.64 -8.11 18.16
C CYS A 131 10.10 -7.69 17.95
N GLY A 132 10.69 -8.08 16.81
CA GLY A 132 12.06 -7.72 16.47
C GLY A 132 12.67 -8.58 15.36
N ASP A 133 14.00 -8.76 15.41
CA ASP A 133 14.73 -9.59 14.45
C ASP A 133 14.28 -11.06 14.56
N PRO A 134 13.98 -11.75 13.44
CA PRO A 134 13.59 -13.15 13.46
C PRO A 134 14.54 -14.05 14.27
N GLY A 135 15.85 -13.78 14.25
CA GLY A 135 16.86 -14.62 14.89
C GLY A 135 17.08 -15.97 14.20
N SER A 136 17.98 -16.80 14.73
CA SER A 136 18.26 -18.14 14.19
C SER A 136 17.39 -19.23 14.82
N ASP A 137 16.93 -20.16 13.98
CA ASP A 137 16.36 -21.44 14.41
C ASP A 137 17.50 -22.32 14.94
N ASP A 138 17.92 -22.08 16.18
CA ASP A 138 18.89 -22.93 16.88
C ASP A 138 18.26 -24.28 17.28
N ASP A 139 17.93 -25.09 16.28
CA ASP A 139 17.81 -26.57 16.33
C ASP A 139 18.57 -27.23 15.16
N LYS A 140 19.36 -26.45 14.42
CA LYS A 140 20.38 -26.96 13.49
C LYS A 140 21.70 -26.24 13.75
N GLU A 141 22.54 -26.86 14.58
CA GLU A 141 23.97 -26.63 14.51
C GLU A 141 24.48 -27.08 13.12
N GLU A 142 24.41 -26.19 12.14
CA GLU A 142 25.38 -26.19 11.04
C GLU A 142 26.29 -24.97 11.28
N GLU A 143 27.59 -25.25 11.43
CA GLU A 143 28.64 -24.25 11.53
C GLU A 143 28.53 -23.25 10.38
N LEU A 144 27.91 -22.10 10.63
CA LEU A 144 28.08 -20.92 9.78
C LEU A 144 29.48 -20.36 10.04
N SER A 145 30.44 -20.88 9.29
CA SER A 145 31.69 -20.18 9.06
C SER A 145 31.33 -18.78 8.53
N ILE A 146 31.71 -17.73 9.27
CA ILE A 146 31.72 -16.37 8.76
C ILE A 146 32.83 -16.31 7.70
N THR A 147 32.53 -16.85 6.52
CA THR A 147 33.21 -16.44 5.31
C THR A 147 32.53 -15.15 4.88
N ALA A 148 33.32 -14.11 4.65
CA ALA A 148 32.83 -12.89 4.04
C ALA A 148 32.13 -13.28 2.73
N GLN A 149 30.80 -13.33 2.72
CA GLN A 149 30.03 -13.63 1.53
C GLN A 149 30.37 -12.55 0.51
N GLN A 150 31.07 -12.97 -0.53
CA GLN A 150 31.43 -12.12 -1.65
C GLN A 150 30.13 -11.68 -2.31
N GLU A 151 29.96 -10.37 -2.50
CA GLU A 151 28.79 -9.78 -3.13
C GLU A 151 28.58 -10.41 -4.52
N ILE A 152 27.49 -11.16 -4.69
CA ILE A 152 27.20 -11.84 -5.95
C ILE A 152 26.53 -10.85 -6.89
N SER A 153 27.22 -10.54 -7.99
CA SER A 153 26.71 -9.73 -9.09
C SER A 153 26.52 -10.63 -10.33
N TYR A 154 25.34 -10.54 -10.94
CA TYR A 154 24.94 -11.35 -12.09
C TYR A 154 24.55 -10.45 -13.27
N ASP A 155 25.13 -10.70 -14.45
CA ASP A 155 24.69 -10.07 -15.69
C ASP A 155 23.51 -10.87 -16.25
N ALA A 156 22.31 -10.32 -16.10
CA ALA A 156 21.06 -10.98 -16.49
C ALA A 156 20.67 -10.71 -17.96
N GLY A 157 21.65 -10.53 -18.84
CA GLY A 157 21.43 -10.38 -20.28
C GLY A 157 20.95 -8.99 -20.70
N GLY A 158 21.37 -7.95 -19.97
CA GLY A 158 21.01 -6.56 -20.28
C GLY A 158 20.88 -5.66 -19.05
N THR A 159 20.79 -6.25 -17.85
CA THR A 159 20.79 -5.51 -16.59
C THR A 159 21.55 -6.29 -15.53
N ARG A 160 22.38 -5.59 -14.75
CA ARG A 160 23.16 -6.18 -13.66
C ARG A 160 22.32 -6.26 -12.39
N LEU A 161 22.26 -7.45 -11.80
CA LEU A 161 21.60 -7.73 -10.53
C LEU A 161 22.63 -8.00 -9.44
N VAL A 162 22.44 -7.39 -8.28
CA VAL A 162 23.23 -7.61 -7.07
C VAL A 162 22.35 -8.31 -6.05
N VAL A 163 22.81 -9.47 -5.56
CA VAL A 163 22.11 -10.25 -4.54
C VAL A 163 22.22 -9.54 -3.19
N THR A 164 21.09 -9.38 -2.49
CA THR A 164 21.09 -8.74 -1.16
C THR A 164 21.58 -9.71 -0.09
N LYS A 165 22.04 -9.17 1.03
CA LYS A 165 22.50 -9.98 2.19
C LYS A 165 21.40 -10.82 2.84
N GLU A 166 20.14 -10.55 2.50
CA GLU A 166 18.97 -11.29 2.99
C GLU A 166 18.80 -12.63 2.25
N ALA A 167 19.54 -12.85 1.16
CA ALA A 167 19.45 -14.08 0.42
C ALA A 167 20.08 -15.25 1.20
N THR A 168 19.26 -16.26 1.52
CA THR A 168 19.72 -17.47 2.21
C THR A 168 20.41 -18.46 1.26
N HIS A 169 20.18 -18.33 -0.04
CA HIS A 169 20.84 -19.08 -1.09
C HIS A 169 21.03 -18.18 -2.31
N SER A 170 22.22 -18.24 -2.91
CA SER A 170 22.52 -17.57 -4.16
C SER A 170 23.65 -18.28 -4.89
N ASN A 171 23.45 -18.67 -6.15
CA ASN A 171 24.48 -19.32 -6.96
C ASN A 171 24.30 -19.02 -8.45
N ILE A 172 25.39 -18.70 -9.16
CA ILE A 172 25.35 -18.51 -10.61
C ILE A 172 25.59 -19.88 -11.26
N THR A 173 24.63 -20.32 -12.06
CA THR A 173 24.67 -21.59 -12.79
C THR A 173 24.64 -21.36 -14.31
N PRO A 174 24.92 -22.38 -15.15
CA PRO A 174 24.73 -22.26 -16.59
C PRO A 174 23.28 -21.93 -17.01
N ASN A 175 22.30 -22.15 -16.14
CA ASN A 175 20.89 -21.86 -16.40
C ASN A 175 20.47 -20.45 -15.94
N GLY A 176 21.35 -19.74 -15.22
CA GLY A 176 21.09 -18.42 -14.65
C GLY A 176 21.41 -18.32 -13.16
N LEU A 177 21.00 -17.21 -12.56
CA LEU A 177 21.14 -16.96 -11.12
C LEU A 177 20.05 -17.71 -10.36
N GLU A 178 20.44 -18.68 -9.52
CA GLU A 178 19.57 -19.30 -8.54
C GLU A 178 19.58 -18.46 -7.26
N LEU A 179 18.41 -18.11 -6.72
CA LEU A 179 18.29 -17.37 -5.46
C LEU A 179 17.07 -17.77 -4.61
N THR A 180 17.23 -17.69 -3.28
CA THR A 180 16.16 -17.56 -2.29
C THR A 180 16.37 -16.23 -1.57
N GLY A 181 15.41 -15.30 -1.64
CA GLY A 181 15.61 -13.90 -1.22
C GLY A 181 15.74 -12.95 -2.41
N ASN A 182 16.33 -11.77 -2.21
CA ASN A 182 16.25 -10.63 -3.13
C ASN A 182 17.52 -10.43 -3.99
N ALA A 183 17.33 -9.98 -5.23
CA ALA A 183 18.35 -9.34 -6.04
C ALA A 183 17.82 -8.04 -6.64
N ARG A 184 18.65 -6.99 -6.70
CA ARG A 184 18.26 -5.66 -7.17
C ARG A 184 19.24 -5.11 -8.20
N THR A 185 18.74 -4.21 -9.02
CA THR A 185 19.56 -3.45 -9.97
C THR A 185 20.52 -2.49 -9.24
N GLU A 186 21.73 -2.30 -9.78
CA GLU A 186 22.70 -1.34 -9.21
C GLU A 186 22.24 0.11 -9.41
N THR A 187 21.58 0.38 -10.53
CA THR A 187 21.10 1.71 -10.93
C THR A 187 19.62 1.89 -10.63
N THR A 188 19.18 3.15 -10.58
CA THR A 188 17.77 3.51 -10.50
C THR A 188 17.19 3.79 -11.89
N TYR A 189 15.89 3.58 -12.03
CA TYR A 189 15.10 3.86 -13.23
C TYR A 189 13.94 4.79 -12.88
N GLU A 190 13.42 5.47 -13.89
CA GLU A 190 12.24 6.33 -13.80
C GLU A 190 11.10 5.80 -14.68
N THR A 191 9.87 6.04 -14.26
CA THR A 191 8.68 5.76 -15.10
C THR A 191 8.50 6.81 -16.20
N PRO A 192 7.94 6.43 -17.37
CA PRO A 192 7.40 5.10 -17.68
C PRO A 192 8.51 4.08 -17.98
N LEU A 193 8.31 2.82 -17.58
CA LEU A 193 9.28 1.76 -17.80
C LEU A 193 8.63 0.39 -17.95
N ARG A 194 9.41 -0.58 -18.42
CA ARG A 194 9.06 -2.00 -18.41
C ARG A 194 10.16 -2.82 -17.76
N ILE A 195 9.77 -3.68 -16.81
CA ILE A 195 10.61 -4.73 -16.23
C ILE A 195 10.24 -6.05 -16.89
N GLU A 196 11.22 -6.74 -17.46
CA GLU A 196 11.04 -8.00 -18.17
C GLU A 196 11.98 -9.05 -17.58
N THR A 197 11.48 -10.27 -17.37
CA THR A 197 12.30 -11.36 -16.86
C THR A 197 11.89 -12.72 -17.44
N THR A 198 12.89 -13.58 -17.69
CA THR A 198 12.66 -15.01 -17.93
C THR A 198 13.10 -15.79 -16.70
N VAL A 199 12.15 -16.46 -16.07
CA VAL A 199 12.33 -17.08 -14.75
C VAL A 199 11.76 -18.48 -14.70
N ARG A 200 12.27 -19.27 -13.77
CA ARG A 200 11.69 -20.55 -13.38
C ARG A 200 11.64 -20.62 -11.86
N ILE A 201 10.49 -20.93 -11.31
CA ILE A 201 10.30 -21.12 -9.87
C ILE A 201 10.05 -22.60 -9.58
N ASP A 202 10.63 -23.12 -8.50
CA ASP A 202 10.45 -24.53 -8.10
C ASP A 202 9.32 -24.73 -7.06
N LYS A 203 9.04 -23.68 -6.29
CA LYS A 203 8.02 -23.59 -5.25
C LYS A 203 7.83 -22.11 -4.90
N GLY A 204 6.70 -21.78 -4.28
CA GLY A 204 6.45 -20.50 -3.65
C GLY A 204 6.03 -19.42 -4.65
N SER A 205 6.50 -18.21 -4.40
CA SER A 205 6.06 -17.01 -5.10
C SER A 205 7.23 -16.28 -5.75
N LEU A 206 6.96 -15.67 -6.90
CA LEU A 206 7.87 -14.77 -7.60
C LEU A 206 7.51 -13.33 -7.26
N TYR A 207 8.46 -12.57 -6.73
CA TYR A 207 8.27 -11.16 -6.45
C TYR A 207 9.08 -10.33 -7.45
N LEU A 208 8.43 -9.37 -8.10
CA LEU A 208 9.08 -8.27 -8.81
C LEU A 208 8.92 -7.01 -7.96
N THR A 209 9.96 -6.20 -7.86
CA THR A 209 9.94 -4.97 -7.07
C THR A 209 10.40 -3.79 -7.91
N PHE A 210 9.84 -2.61 -7.64
CA PHE A 210 10.27 -1.36 -8.25
C PHE A 210 10.02 -0.18 -7.32
N SER A 211 10.96 0.78 -7.31
CA SER A 211 10.93 1.94 -6.42
C SER A 211 10.95 1.55 -4.93
N ARG A 212 10.53 2.46 -4.04
CA ARG A 212 10.51 2.22 -2.59
C ARG A 212 9.43 1.22 -2.16
N HIS A 213 8.29 1.22 -2.85
CA HIS A 213 7.07 0.52 -2.39
C HIS A 213 6.55 -0.52 -3.39
N GLY A 214 6.88 -0.40 -4.67
CA GLY A 214 6.27 -1.21 -5.72
C GLY A 214 6.63 -2.69 -5.61
N LEU A 215 5.61 -3.54 -5.60
CA LEU A 215 5.77 -4.99 -5.57
C LEU A 215 4.68 -5.68 -6.37
N VAL A 216 5.05 -6.70 -7.14
CA VAL A 216 4.14 -7.65 -7.80
C VAL A 216 4.57 -9.05 -7.36
N ALA A 217 3.71 -9.75 -6.64
CA ALA A 217 3.89 -11.13 -6.22
C ALA A 217 2.94 -12.04 -7.02
N LEU A 218 3.53 -12.85 -7.88
CA LEU A 218 2.86 -13.92 -8.62
C LEU A 218 2.98 -15.23 -7.84
N ASN A 219 1.97 -16.08 -7.98
CA ASN A 219 1.81 -17.31 -7.20
C ASN A 219 1.73 -17.05 -5.69
N PHE A 220 1.11 -15.93 -5.32
CA PHE A 220 0.89 -15.58 -3.93
C PHE A 220 -0.20 -16.48 -3.34
N GLY A 221 -0.09 -16.82 -2.06
CA GLY A 221 -1.10 -17.63 -1.39
C GLY A 221 -0.81 -17.79 0.09
N ASN A 222 -1.84 -18.19 0.83
CA ASN A 222 -1.77 -18.36 2.27
C ASN A 222 -0.97 -19.63 2.61
N SER A 223 -0.29 -19.66 3.76
CA SER A 223 0.61 -20.75 4.16
C SER A 223 0.04 -22.17 3.96
N PRO A 224 -1.23 -22.49 4.30
CA PRO A 224 -1.76 -23.83 4.11
C PRO A 224 -1.79 -24.27 2.63
N GLU A 225 -2.14 -23.37 1.71
CA GLU A 225 -2.21 -23.68 0.28
C GLU A 225 -0.81 -23.88 -0.31
N VAL A 226 0.13 -23.00 0.04
CA VAL A 226 1.52 -23.09 -0.43
C VAL A 226 2.23 -24.31 0.16
N GLN A 227 1.87 -24.73 1.38
CA GLN A 227 2.38 -25.96 1.97
C GLN A 227 1.85 -27.22 1.27
N GLU A 228 0.57 -27.24 0.88
CA GLU A 228 -0.05 -28.39 0.22
C GLU A 228 0.33 -28.50 -1.27
N LYS A 229 0.19 -27.41 -2.04
CA LYS A 229 0.35 -27.41 -3.51
C LYS A 229 1.75 -26.98 -3.96
N GLY A 230 2.50 -26.33 -3.08
CA GLY A 230 3.79 -25.75 -3.40
C GLY A 230 3.73 -24.33 -3.97
N TYR A 231 2.56 -23.77 -4.22
CA TYR A 231 2.38 -22.41 -4.77
C TYR A 231 0.95 -21.93 -4.48
N GLY A 232 0.71 -20.63 -4.56
CA GLY A 232 -0.62 -20.04 -4.47
C GLY A 232 -1.18 -19.60 -5.83
N ASN A 233 -2.46 -19.27 -5.88
CA ASN A 233 -3.17 -18.83 -7.09
C ASN A 233 -3.54 -17.34 -7.08
N ASP A 234 -3.09 -16.59 -6.08
CA ASP A 234 -3.41 -15.19 -5.95
C ASP A 234 -2.32 -14.32 -6.60
N LEU A 235 -2.74 -13.12 -7.00
CA LEU A 235 -1.86 -12.04 -7.35
C LEU A 235 -1.88 -11.01 -6.22
N TYR A 236 -0.71 -10.72 -5.67
CA TYR A 236 -0.57 -9.67 -4.65
C TYR A 236 0.25 -8.50 -5.22
N ILE A 237 -0.26 -7.29 -5.10
CA ILE A 237 0.35 -6.07 -5.62
C ILE A 237 0.46 -5.05 -4.49
N VAL A 238 1.65 -4.46 -4.33
CA VAL A 238 1.81 -3.20 -3.62
C VAL A 238 1.95 -2.11 -4.68
N ASN A 239 0.94 -1.24 -4.77
CA ASN A 239 0.96 -0.15 -5.73
C ASN A 239 2.18 0.76 -5.44
N PRO A 240 3.08 0.98 -6.42
CA PRO A 240 4.33 1.68 -6.18
C PRO A 240 4.20 3.13 -5.71
N LYS A 241 3.12 3.83 -6.07
CA LYS A 241 2.88 5.23 -5.70
C LYS A 241 2.04 5.36 -4.44
N LEU A 242 0.98 4.56 -4.34
CA LEU A 242 0.05 4.56 -3.19
C LEU A 242 0.62 3.86 -1.95
N ASN A 243 1.58 2.94 -2.12
CA ASN A 243 1.94 1.97 -1.09
C ASN A 243 0.70 1.19 -0.56
N LYS A 244 -0.29 0.95 -1.44
CA LYS A 244 -1.53 0.23 -1.13
C LYS A 244 -1.43 -1.22 -1.58
N HIS A 245 -1.88 -2.11 -0.71
CA HIS A 245 -1.87 -3.55 -0.92
C HIS A 245 -3.17 -3.99 -1.61
N PHE A 246 -3.06 -4.79 -2.65
CA PHE A 246 -4.17 -5.39 -3.37
C PHE A 246 -3.92 -6.88 -3.52
N THR A 247 -4.86 -7.70 -3.06
CA THR A 247 -4.87 -9.14 -3.32
C THR A 247 -6.01 -9.46 -4.26
N PHE A 248 -5.68 -10.09 -5.39
CA PHE A 248 -6.64 -10.57 -6.36
C PHE A 248 -6.65 -12.09 -6.31
N HIS A 249 -7.69 -12.63 -5.69
CA HIS A 249 -7.81 -14.06 -5.47
C HIS A 249 -8.07 -14.84 -6.76
N ASP A 250 -7.58 -16.07 -6.81
CA ASP A 250 -7.80 -17.03 -7.91
C ASP A 250 -7.43 -16.48 -9.31
N LYS A 251 -6.45 -15.57 -9.37
CA LYS A 251 -5.96 -14.98 -10.63
C LYS A 251 -5.18 -15.95 -11.50
N GLY A 252 -4.66 -17.01 -10.90
CA GLY A 252 -3.84 -18.04 -11.52
C GLY A 252 -2.37 -17.91 -11.16
N SER A 253 -1.55 -18.78 -11.75
CA SER A 253 -0.15 -18.96 -11.37
C SER A 253 0.74 -19.12 -12.61
N ILE A 254 1.99 -18.66 -12.53
CA ILE A 254 3.03 -19.11 -13.46
C ILE A 254 3.37 -20.58 -13.19
N PRO A 255 3.66 -21.41 -14.21
CA PRO A 255 3.87 -22.83 -14.02
C PRO A 255 5.14 -23.16 -13.24
N ILE A 256 5.02 -23.99 -12.19
CA ILE A 256 6.16 -24.48 -11.41
C ILE A 256 7.06 -25.39 -12.24
N GLY A 257 8.37 -25.24 -12.08
CA GLY A 257 9.40 -26.06 -12.73
C GLY A 257 9.59 -25.77 -14.23
N GLN A 258 8.83 -24.83 -14.80
CA GLN A 258 8.92 -24.43 -16.21
C GLN A 258 9.42 -22.99 -16.33
N TRP A 259 9.99 -22.67 -17.49
CA TRP A 259 10.35 -21.29 -17.80
C TRP A 259 9.07 -20.50 -18.11
N ALA A 260 8.94 -19.35 -17.47
CA ALA A 260 7.90 -18.36 -17.74
C ALA A 260 8.55 -17.03 -18.11
N HIS A 261 7.90 -16.30 -18.99
CA HIS A 261 8.24 -14.93 -19.33
C HIS A 261 7.28 -13.97 -18.62
N VAL A 262 7.81 -13.04 -17.83
CA VAL A 262 7.00 -12.08 -17.09
C VAL A 262 7.43 -10.66 -17.47
N GLU A 263 6.45 -9.84 -17.85
CA GLU A 263 6.63 -8.41 -18.10
C GLU A 263 5.78 -7.62 -17.12
N TRP A 264 6.36 -6.60 -16.49
CA TRP A 264 5.66 -5.60 -15.70
C TRP A 264 5.94 -4.22 -16.29
N THR A 265 4.95 -3.71 -17.01
CA THR A 265 4.99 -2.37 -17.60
C THR A 265 4.33 -1.39 -16.65
N ILE A 266 4.99 -0.27 -16.36
CA ILE A 266 4.52 0.80 -15.49
C ILE A 266 4.53 2.09 -16.31
N ASN A 267 3.35 2.50 -16.77
CA ASN A 267 3.11 3.77 -17.43
C ASN A 267 2.57 4.79 -16.43
N GLU A 268 2.57 6.08 -16.78
CA GLU A 268 2.03 7.13 -15.90
C GLU A 268 0.60 6.83 -15.41
N ARG A 269 -0.24 6.17 -16.22
CA ARG A 269 -1.68 6.00 -15.98
C ARG A 269 -2.14 4.56 -15.77
N SER A 270 -1.22 3.60 -15.88
CA SER A 270 -1.54 2.20 -15.69
C SER A 270 -0.28 1.38 -15.44
N MET A 271 -0.46 0.25 -14.77
CA MET A 271 0.49 -0.84 -14.85
C MET A 271 -0.16 -2.07 -15.46
N GLU A 272 0.64 -2.84 -16.19
CA GLU A 272 0.23 -4.09 -16.82
C GLU A 272 1.24 -5.17 -16.52
N ILE A 273 0.74 -6.35 -16.16
CA ILE A 273 1.51 -7.56 -15.96
C ILE A 273 1.13 -8.51 -17.09
N HIS A 274 2.12 -8.98 -17.84
CA HIS A 274 1.95 -10.02 -18.84
C HIS A 274 2.73 -11.27 -18.44
N VAL A 275 2.14 -12.44 -18.69
CA VAL A 275 2.78 -13.75 -18.53
C VAL A 275 2.72 -14.47 -19.87
N ASP A 276 3.88 -14.87 -20.38
CA ASP A 276 4.06 -15.49 -21.71
C ASP A 276 3.34 -14.71 -22.83
N GLY A 277 3.45 -13.38 -22.78
CA GLY A 277 2.85 -12.45 -23.75
C GLY A 277 1.34 -12.24 -23.61
N LYS A 278 0.68 -12.86 -22.64
CA LYS A 278 -0.76 -12.67 -22.37
C LYS A 278 -0.95 -11.70 -21.20
N LEU A 279 -1.90 -10.77 -21.34
CA LEU A 279 -2.28 -9.88 -20.25
C LEU A 279 -2.79 -10.71 -19.06
N PHE A 280 -2.06 -10.65 -17.95
CA PHE A 280 -2.37 -11.34 -16.71
C PHE A 280 -3.17 -10.42 -15.77
N HIS A 281 -2.73 -9.17 -15.67
CA HIS A 281 -3.40 -8.14 -14.88
C HIS A 281 -3.13 -6.75 -15.42
N ARG A 282 -4.13 -5.87 -15.33
CA ARG A 282 -3.99 -4.44 -15.57
C ARG A 282 -4.57 -3.72 -14.35
N GLN A 283 -3.84 -2.71 -13.89
CA GLN A 283 -4.31 -1.78 -12.88
C GLN A 283 -4.15 -0.36 -13.41
N ASP A 284 -5.26 0.31 -13.65
CA ASP A 284 -5.27 1.74 -13.98
C ASP A 284 -5.17 2.58 -12.70
N GLY A 285 -4.52 3.74 -12.78
CA GLY A 285 -4.14 4.56 -11.62
C GLY A 285 -2.98 5.49 -11.95
N TYR A 286 -2.46 6.24 -10.97
CA TYR A 286 -1.29 7.09 -11.22
C TYR A 286 0.00 6.41 -10.75
N PHE A 287 0.93 6.23 -11.68
CA PHE A 287 2.25 5.65 -11.45
C PHE A 287 3.37 6.52 -12.03
N GLY A 288 3.09 7.79 -12.33
CA GLY A 288 4.10 8.74 -12.81
C GLY A 288 5.11 9.15 -11.74
N ASN A 289 6.23 9.72 -12.20
CA ASN A 289 7.30 10.27 -11.35
C ASN A 289 7.87 9.28 -10.32
N LEU A 290 7.78 7.98 -10.57
CA LEU A 290 8.41 6.97 -9.73
C LEU A 290 9.88 6.83 -10.09
N VAL A 291 10.75 6.85 -9.08
CA VAL A 291 12.20 6.64 -9.24
C VAL A 291 12.67 5.58 -8.26
N GLY A 292 13.44 4.61 -8.73
CA GLY A 292 14.19 3.71 -7.85
C GLY A 292 14.72 2.46 -8.53
N GLN A 293 15.25 1.53 -7.73
CA GLN A 293 15.77 0.27 -8.23
C GLN A 293 14.62 -0.68 -8.61
N ALA A 294 14.83 -1.44 -9.67
CA ALA A 294 14.06 -2.65 -9.94
C ALA A 294 14.71 -3.85 -9.25
N GLY A 295 13.92 -4.87 -8.91
CA GLY A 295 14.43 -6.08 -8.29
C GLY A 295 13.52 -7.28 -8.48
N ILE A 296 14.04 -8.44 -8.07
CA ILE A 296 13.39 -9.74 -8.18
C ILE A 296 13.69 -10.57 -6.94
N ALA A 297 12.73 -11.38 -6.49
CA ALA A 297 12.91 -12.28 -5.37
C ALA A 297 12.13 -13.59 -5.51
N GLY A 298 12.71 -14.66 -4.96
CA GLY A 298 12.02 -15.92 -4.72
C GLY A 298 11.64 -16.04 -3.24
N VAL A 299 10.36 -16.28 -2.96
CA VAL A 299 9.82 -16.38 -1.60
C VAL A 299 9.20 -17.77 -1.40
N MET A 300 9.52 -18.43 -0.27
CA MET A 300 9.08 -19.81 0.03
C MET A 300 9.54 -20.89 -0.98
N GLY A 301 10.52 -20.57 -1.81
CA GLY A 301 11.12 -21.47 -2.80
C GLY A 301 12.25 -20.81 -3.58
N LYS A 302 12.96 -21.60 -4.38
CA LYS A 302 14.09 -21.16 -5.17
C LYS A 302 13.61 -20.65 -6.52
N THR A 303 14.10 -19.47 -6.89
CA THR A 303 13.90 -18.88 -8.22
C THR A 303 15.19 -18.98 -9.02
N THR A 304 15.10 -19.43 -10.28
CA THR A 304 16.19 -19.33 -11.26
C THR A 304 15.88 -18.18 -12.22
N VAL A 305 16.71 -17.14 -12.23
CA VAL A 305 16.62 -15.97 -13.10
C VAL A 305 17.56 -16.16 -14.29
N LYS A 306 16.99 -16.37 -15.47
CA LYS A 306 17.77 -16.48 -16.71
C LYS A 306 18.12 -15.11 -17.26
N SER A 307 17.14 -14.22 -17.33
CA SER A 307 17.31 -12.85 -17.80
C SER A 307 16.47 -11.87 -16.97
N PHE A 308 16.94 -10.63 -16.91
CA PHE A 308 16.25 -9.50 -16.29
C PHE A 308 16.65 -8.23 -17.05
N HIS A 309 15.65 -7.51 -17.57
CA HIS A 309 15.84 -6.30 -18.35
C HIS A 309 14.90 -5.20 -17.84
N VAL A 310 15.40 -3.96 -17.83
CA VAL A 310 14.60 -2.78 -17.54
C VAL A 310 14.76 -1.80 -18.68
N GLU A 311 13.63 -1.46 -19.32
CA GLU A 311 13.57 -0.55 -20.45
C GLU A 311 12.80 0.72 -20.03
N THR A 312 13.39 1.90 -20.22
CA THR A 312 12.67 3.17 -20.09
C THR A 312 11.82 3.39 -21.34
N LEU A 313 10.54 3.69 -21.15
CA LEU A 313 9.59 3.94 -22.22
C LEU A 313 9.48 5.46 -22.46
N THR A 314 8.97 5.86 -23.62
CA THR A 314 8.69 7.28 -23.93
C THR A 314 7.19 7.56 -23.85
N ASP A 315 6.79 8.56 -23.05
CA ASP A 315 5.40 9.00 -22.96
C ASP A 315 4.91 9.63 -24.29
N GLN A 316 3.63 9.40 -24.61
CA GLN A 316 2.91 10.20 -25.59
C GLN A 316 2.07 11.24 -24.86
N GLU A 317 2.57 12.47 -24.75
CA GLU A 317 1.83 13.60 -24.20
C GLU A 317 0.66 14.00 -25.11
N LYS A 318 -0.55 14.06 -24.54
CA LYS A 318 -1.62 14.95 -25.01
C LYS A 318 -2.32 15.54 -23.78
N THR A 319 -2.05 16.80 -23.49
CA THR A 319 -2.88 17.62 -22.59
C THR A 319 -4.26 17.84 -23.18
N ALA A 320 -5.30 17.82 -22.37
CA ALA A 320 -6.61 18.28 -22.79
C ALA A 320 -7.53 18.64 -21.61
N ASP A 321 -8.61 19.35 -21.96
CA ASP A 321 -9.65 19.93 -21.11
C ASP A 321 -11.03 19.28 -21.33
N LEU A 322 -11.99 19.55 -20.44
CA LEU A 322 -13.38 19.09 -20.51
C LEU A 322 -14.38 20.23 -20.26
N SER A 323 -15.36 20.37 -21.14
CA SER A 323 -16.47 21.33 -21.01
C SER A 323 -17.47 20.90 -19.92
N VAL A 324 -17.99 21.86 -19.16
CA VAL A 324 -19.04 21.67 -18.14
C VAL A 324 -20.36 22.24 -18.67
N LYS A 325 -21.45 21.48 -18.52
CA LYS A 325 -22.78 21.89 -18.98
C LYS A 325 -23.61 22.52 -17.87
N ARG A 326 -24.28 23.63 -18.17
CA ARG A 326 -25.28 24.28 -17.31
C ARG A 326 -26.64 24.20 -18.00
N GLY A 327 -27.56 23.38 -17.49
CA GLY A 327 -28.77 23.02 -18.25
C GLY A 327 -28.42 22.36 -19.60
N GLU A 328 -28.91 22.90 -20.72
CA GLU A 328 -28.63 22.41 -22.08
C GLU A 328 -27.47 23.12 -22.79
N VAL A 329 -26.79 24.08 -22.14
CA VAL A 329 -25.77 24.94 -22.76
C VAL A 329 -24.39 24.67 -22.16
N GLU A 330 -23.35 24.62 -22.98
CA GLU A 330 -21.95 24.60 -22.54
C GLU A 330 -21.52 26.03 -22.16
N GLU A 331 -21.36 26.30 -20.86
CA GLU A 331 -21.05 27.65 -20.34
C GLU A 331 -19.83 27.71 -19.38
N ASP A 332 -19.28 26.57 -18.96
CA ASP A 332 -18.16 26.52 -18.00
C ASP A 332 -17.16 25.40 -18.36
N ARG A 333 -16.02 25.34 -17.67
CA ARG A 333 -14.95 24.37 -17.89
C ARG A 333 -14.46 23.83 -16.56
N LEU A 334 -14.10 22.55 -16.55
CA LEU A 334 -13.42 21.95 -15.40
C LEU A 334 -11.91 22.05 -15.65
N VAL A 335 -11.27 22.98 -14.95
CA VAL A 335 -9.86 23.33 -15.13
C VAL A 335 -9.04 22.65 -14.05
N ALA A 336 -8.16 21.74 -14.47
CA ALA A 336 -7.19 21.08 -13.60
C ALA A 336 -6.18 22.09 -13.04
N ASP A 337 -5.90 22.00 -11.74
CA ASP A 337 -4.80 22.76 -11.15
C ASP A 337 -3.43 22.21 -11.58
N THR A 338 -2.36 22.90 -11.17
CA THR A 338 -0.98 22.50 -11.52
C THR A 338 -0.47 21.29 -10.75
N ALA A 339 -1.17 20.86 -9.69
CA ALA A 339 -0.86 19.66 -8.91
C ALA A 339 -1.61 18.42 -9.46
N CYS A 340 -2.51 18.64 -10.42
CA CYS A 340 -3.21 17.61 -11.15
C CYS A 340 -2.41 17.12 -12.37
N HIS A 341 -2.33 15.79 -12.48
CA HIS A 341 -2.03 15.11 -13.73
C HIS A 341 -3.35 14.95 -14.49
N ALA A 342 -3.62 15.84 -15.44
CA ALA A 342 -4.89 15.90 -16.16
C ALA A 342 -4.72 15.61 -17.65
N VAL A 343 -5.54 14.69 -18.18
CA VAL A 343 -5.51 14.26 -19.58
C VAL A 343 -6.92 13.99 -20.07
N THR A 344 -7.37 14.59 -21.18
CA THR A 344 -8.62 14.16 -21.82
C THR A 344 -8.39 12.89 -22.62
N THR A 345 -9.26 11.92 -22.36
CA THR A 345 -9.32 10.63 -23.03
C THR A 345 -10.59 10.56 -23.88
N SER A 346 -10.78 9.49 -24.64
CA SER A 346 -12.05 9.23 -25.33
C SER A 346 -13.22 9.01 -24.36
N GLU A 347 -12.95 8.72 -23.08
CA GLU A 347 -13.97 8.43 -22.06
C GLU A 347 -14.29 9.62 -21.16
N GLY A 348 -13.47 10.67 -21.16
CA GLY A 348 -13.62 11.86 -20.31
C GLY A 348 -12.29 12.47 -19.86
N LEU A 349 -12.36 13.41 -18.91
CA LEU A 349 -11.19 14.01 -18.27
C LEU A 349 -10.63 13.06 -17.20
N TRP A 350 -9.46 12.49 -17.47
CA TRP A 350 -8.73 11.72 -16.48
C TRP A 350 -7.99 12.68 -15.55
N LEU A 351 -8.13 12.46 -14.23
CA LEU A 351 -7.53 13.27 -13.18
C LEU A 351 -6.84 12.37 -12.16
N SER A 352 -5.61 12.74 -11.82
CA SER A 352 -4.93 12.30 -10.60
C SER A 352 -4.21 13.49 -9.97
N CYS A 353 -3.80 13.36 -8.71
CA CYS A 353 -3.00 14.36 -8.03
C CYS A 353 -1.70 13.78 -7.46
N ASP A 354 -0.69 14.63 -7.39
CA ASP A 354 0.54 14.34 -6.68
C ASP A 354 0.39 14.57 -5.16
N GLU A 355 1.50 14.45 -4.43
CA GLU A 355 1.55 14.59 -2.97
C GLU A 355 1.13 15.99 -2.45
N ARG A 356 1.05 16.99 -3.32
CA ARG A 356 0.60 18.35 -2.97
C ARG A 356 -0.92 18.49 -2.95
N TRP A 357 -1.66 17.43 -3.32
CA TRP A 357 -3.10 17.40 -3.52
C TRP A 357 -3.57 18.37 -4.61
N GLY A 358 -4.33 17.84 -5.57
CA GLY A 358 -4.82 18.61 -6.70
C GLY A 358 -6.21 18.14 -7.15
N TYR A 359 -6.99 19.06 -7.69
CA TYR A 359 -8.28 18.77 -8.30
C TYR A 359 -8.56 19.68 -9.49
N ALA A 360 -9.48 19.26 -10.36
CA ALA A 360 -10.01 20.13 -11.39
C ALA A 360 -11.23 20.86 -10.87
N SER A 361 -11.36 22.16 -11.15
CA SER A 361 -12.42 23.00 -10.62
C SER A 361 -13.09 23.86 -11.68
N THR A 362 -14.34 24.25 -11.42
CA THR A 362 -15.08 25.15 -12.29
C THR A 362 -14.42 26.53 -12.35
N ASP A 363 -14.48 27.19 -13.52
CA ASP A 363 -14.05 28.59 -13.62
C ASP A 363 -15.01 29.51 -12.86
N ASN A 364 -16.32 29.22 -12.91
CA ASN A 364 -17.33 30.01 -12.19
C ASN A 364 -17.55 29.53 -10.75
N THR A 365 -18.19 30.41 -9.97
CA THR A 365 -18.66 30.14 -8.60
C THR A 365 -20.17 29.93 -8.60
N TYR A 366 -20.64 28.89 -7.90
CA TYR A 366 -22.03 28.50 -7.78
C TYR A 366 -22.55 28.75 -6.36
N SER A 367 -23.63 29.51 -6.23
CA SER A 367 -24.32 29.75 -4.96
C SER A 367 -25.37 28.68 -4.70
N VAL A 368 -25.66 28.38 -3.44
CA VAL A 368 -26.83 27.57 -3.06
C VAL A 368 -28.14 28.26 -3.50
N PRO A 369 -29.12 27.53 -4.06
CA PRO A 369 -29.11 26.09 -4.31
C PRO A 369 -28.33 25.69 -5.56
N PHE A 370 -27.66 24.54 -5.50
CA PHE A 370 -27.07 23.90 -6.67
C PHE A 370 -27.27 22.38 -6.66
N SER A 371 -27.26 21.76 -7.84
CA SER A 371 -27.10 20.31 -8.04
C SER A 371 -25.93 20.05 -8.99
N LEU A 372 -24.87 19.42 -8.49
CA LEU A 372 -23.73 18.92 -9.26
C LEU A 372 -23.97 17.44 -9.57
N LYS A 373 -24.11 17.10 -10.85
CA LYS A 373 -24.22 15.72 -11.35
C LYS A 373 -23.01 15.36 -12.18
N THR A 374 -22.40 14.22 -11.91
CA THR A 374 -21.21 13.77 -12.63
C THR A 374 -21.18 12.26 -12.79
N ASP A 375 -20.83 11.79 -13.98
CA ASP A 375 -20.51 10.39 -14.24
C ASP A 375 -19.00 10.22 -14.09
N ILE A 376 -18.60 9.43 -13.10
CA ILE A 376 -17.19 9.24 -12.75
C ILE A 376 -16.86 7.76 -12.73
N HIS A 377 -15.75 7.41 -13.37
CA HIS A 377 -15.09 6.13 -13.19
C HIS A 377 -13.99 6.27 -12.15
N SER A 378 -14.08 5.52 -11.05
CA SER A 378 -13.04 5.44 -10.02
C SER A 378 -12.28 4.12 -10.10
N PHE A 379 -10.95 4.20 -10.23
CA PHE A 379 -10.08 3.02 -10.34
C PHE A 379 -9.73 2.38 -8.98
N THR A 380 -9.93 3.11 -7.89
CA THR A 380 -9.57 2.67 -6.53
C THR A 380 -10.71 2.87 -5.53
N ARG A 381 -11.93 3.11 -6.03
CA ARG A 381 -13.12 3.55 -5.26
C ARG A 381 -12.98 4.95 -4.63
N SER A 382 -11.87 5.64 -4.86
CA SER A 382 -11.65 7.01 -4.42
C SER A 382 -12.20 8.02 -5.42
N VAL A 383 -13.01 8.95 -4.91
CA VAL A 383 -13.44 10.18 -5.59
C VAL A 383 -13.50 11.28 -4.54
N VAL A 384 -13.08 12.49 -4.90
CA VAL A 384 -13.24 13.66 -4.04
C VAL A 384 -13.98 14.76 -4.79
N LEU A 385 -15.09 15.22 -4.22
CA LEU A 385 -15.82 16.41 -4.66
C LEU A 385 -15.52 17.57 -3.72
N TYR A 386 -15.25 18.74 -4.28
CA TYR A 386 -14.84 19.94 -3.56
C TYR A 386 -15.87 21.05 -3.71
N GLY A 387 -16.24 21.69 -2.60
CA GLY A 387 -16.88 22.99 -2.56
C GLY A 387 -15.89 24.03 -2.05
N GLY A 388 -14.93 24.39 -2.90
CA GLY A 388 -13.71 25.09 -2.49
C GLY A 388 -12.95 24.34 -1.39
N HIS A 389 -12.37 25.10 -0.44
CA HIS A 389 -11.61 24.53 0.69
C HIS A 389 -12.47 24.23 1.91
N SER A 390 -13.77 24.52 1.84
CA SER A 390 -14.67 24.50 3.00
C SER A 390 -15.57 23.28 3.05
N ALA A 391 -16.06 22.80 1.91
CA ALA A 391 -16.86 21.57 1.81
C ALA A 391 -16.07 20.52 1.03
N ARG A 392 -16.11 19.28 1.50
CA ARG A 392 -15.45 18.15 0.85
C ARG A 392 -16.32 16.92 1.00
N ILE A 393 -16.53 16.18 -0.09
CA ILE A 393 -17.08 14.83 -0.06
C ILE A 393 -15.98 13.92 -0.54
N LYS A 394 -15.52 13.02 0.33
CA LYS A 394 -14.43 12.11 0.04
C LYS A 394 -14.92 10.67 0.15
N TRP A 395 -14.84 9.93 -0.93
CA TRP A 395 -14.88 8.47 -0.88
C TRP A 395 -13.47 7.94 -0.68
N SER A 396 -13.27 7.15 0.37
CA SER A 396 -12.03 6.45 0.61
C SER A 396 -12.00 5.15 -0.17
N SER A 397 -10.78 4.68 -0.40
CA SER A 397 -10.55 3.42 -1.09
C SER A 397 -10.95 2.17 -0.27
N GLU A 398 -11.37 2.37 0.99
CA GLU A 398 -11.92 1.35 1.90
C GLU A 398 -13.46 1.30 1.86
N GLY A 399 -14.11 2.15 1.05
CA GLY A 399 -15.56 2.15 0.92
C GLY A 399 -16.30 3.03 1.92
N ASN A 400 -15.60 3.98 2.55
CA ASN A 400 -16.21 4.94 3.46
C ASN A 400 -16.39 6.30 2.78
N LEU A 401 -17.45 7.01 3.13
CA LEU A 401 -17.67 8.39 2.71
C LEU A 401 -17.43 9.32 3.90
N CYS A 402 -16.68 10.40 3.70
CA CYS A 402 -16.55 11.51 4.64
C CYS A 402 -17.09 12.79 3.99
N PHE A 403 -18.05 13.44 4.64
CA PHE A 403 -18.52 14.77 4.28
C PHE A 403 -18.03 15.79 5.31
N THR A 404 -17.24 16.78 4.88
CA THR A 404 -16.85 17.93 5.69
C THR A 404 -17.87 19.05 5.52
N ASP A 405 -18.58 19.39 6.60
CA ASP A 405 -19.60 20.43 6.62
C ASP A 405 -18.97 21.82 6.44
N PRO A 406 -19.36 22.61 5.42
CA PRO A 406 -18.74 23.90 5.15
C PRO A 406 -18.95 24.94 6.24
N ILE A 407 -19.99 24.80 7.07
CA ILE A 407 -20.36 25.75 8.11
C ILE A 407 -19.80 25.32 9.46
N THR A 408 -20.10 24.09 9.88
CA THR A 408 -19.70 23.62 11.23
C THR A 408 -18.28 23.09 11.26
N LYS A 409 -17.69 22.77 10.10
CA LYS A 409 -16.40 22.05 9.97
C LYS A 409 -16.40 20.65 10.56
N GLU A 410 -17.57 20.12 10.88
CA GLU A 410 -17.74 18.75 11.34
C GLU A 410 -17.54 17.79 10.18
N GLU A 411 -16.91 16.65 10.46
CA GLU A 411 -16.79 15.54 9.51
C GLU A 411 -17.84 14.48 9.82
N ILE A 412 -18.66 14.16 8.81
CA ILE A 412 -19.71 13.16 8.89
C ILE A 412 -19.26 11.95 8.08
N TRP A 413 -19.06 10.83 8.78
CA TRP A 413 -18.61 9.58 8.21
C TRP A 413 -19.79 8.63 7.97
N VAL A 414 -19.89 8.09 6.76
CA VAL A 414 -20.85 7.05 6.37
C VAL A 414 -20.05 5.80 6.00
N GLN A 415 -20.26 4.73 6.75
CA GLN A 415 -19.63 3.43 6.49
C GLN A 415 -20.37 2.68 5.38
N ASN A 416 -19.69 1.77 4.68
CA ASN A 416 -20.27 0.95 3.60
C ASN A 416 -20.93 1.79 2.48
N ALA A 417 -20.33 2.93 2.17
CA ALA A 417 -20.74 3.86 1.13
C ALA A 417 -19.90 3.70 -0.16
N GLU A 418 -19.48 2.46 -0.42
CA GLU A 418 -18.49 2.15 -1.45
C GLU A 418 -18.95 2.52 -2.85
N LEU A 419 -18.06 3.18 -3.60
CA LEU A 419 -18.21 3.31 -5.05
C LEU A 419 -17.85 1.97 -5.72
N PRO A 420 -18.43 1.67 -6.89
CA PRO A 420 -18.07 0.46 -7.61
C PRO A 420 -16.59 0.51 -8.02
N TYR A 421 -15.94 -0.64 -7.96
CA TYR A 421 -14.54 -0.78 -8.35
C TYR A 421 -14.45 -0.85 -9.88
N ASP A 422 -13.56 -0.05 -10.47
CA ASP A 422 -13.22 -0.11 -11.90
C ASP A 422 -14.45 -0.05 -12.81
N SER A 423 -15.44 0.76 -12.44
CA SER A 423 -16.59 1.08 -13.30
C SER A 423 -17.15 2.47 -13.02
N PHE A 424 -18.03 2.93 -13.91
CA PHE A 424 -18.68 4.23 -13.80
C PHE A 424 -19.81 4.23 -12.76
N ALA A 425 -19.89 5.31 -11.99
CA ALA A 425 -21.03 5.64 -11.14
C ALA A 425 -21.52 7.07 -11.44
N SER A 426 -22.83 7.28 -11.34
CA SER A 426 -23.44 8.60 -11.41
C SER A 426 -23.58 9.18 -10.00
N ILE A 427 -22.85 10.25 -9.72
CA ILE A 427 -22.86 10.93 -8.42
C ILE A 427 -23.64 12.25 -8.56
N GLU A 428 -24.58 12.48 -7.65
CA GLU A 428 -25.26 13.77 -7.49
C GLU A 428 -24.96 14.36 -6.10
N TRP A 429 -24.36 15.53 -6.07
CA TRP A 429 -24.27 16.37 -4.87
C TRP A 429 -25.22 17.55 -4.99
N LYS A 430 -26.24 17.55 -4.14
CA LYS A 430 -27.20 18.65 -4.05
C LYS A 430 -27.02 19.42 -2.74
N MET A 431 -27.05 20.73 -2.82
CA MET A 431 -27.10 21.60 -1.65
C MET A 431 -28.21 22.62 -1.81
N ASP A 432 -29.22 22.51 -0.94
CA ASP A 432 -30.32 23.46 -0.76
C ASP A 432 -30.01 24.38 0.44
N ALA A 433 -30.83 25.41 0.67
CA ALA A 433 -30.61 26.37 1.75
C ALA A 433 -30.62 25.74 3.16
N ASP A 434 -31.40 24.67 3.35
CA ASP A 434 -31.65 24.03 4.64
C ASP A 434 -31.12 22.58 4.74
N LYS A 435 -30.58 22.04 3.65
CA LYS A 435 -30.03 20.67 3.62
C LYS A 435 -29.04 20.43 2.48
N THR A 436 -28.24 19.39 2.62
CA THR A 436 -27.42 18.83 1.53
C THR A 436 -27.64 17.32 1.44
N SER A 437 -27.59 16.78 0.22
CA SER A 437 -27.73 15.36 -0.03
C SER A 437 -26.71 14.88 -1.05
N ILE A 438 -26.28 13.63 -0.88
CA ILE A 438 -25.35 12.93 -1.76
C ILE A 438 -26.02 11.65 -2.22
N THR A 439 -26.08 11.46 -3.53
CA THR A 439 -26.73 10.32 -4.17
C THR A 439 -25.74 9.64 -5.11
N VAL A 440 -25.71 8.30 -5.10
CA VAL A 440 -24.90 7.48 -6.01
C VAL A 440 -25.86 6.53 -6.74
N ASP A 441 -25.85 6.56 -8.07
CA ASP A 441 -26.72 5.77 -8.95
C ASP A 441 -28.21 5.85 -8.56
N GLY A 442 -28.65 7.04 -8.15
CA GLY A 442 -30.02 7.32 -7.71
C GLY A 442 -30.33 6.95 -6.25
N ASN A 443 -29.41 6.30 -5.53
CA ASN A 443 -29.58 5.95 -4.12
C ASN A 443 -28.99 7.03 -3.21
N THR A 444 -29.77 7.54 -2.26
CA THR A 444 -29.28 8.55 -1.31
C THR A 444 -28.38 7.91 -0.27
N ILE A 445 -27.12 8.33 -0.22
CA ILE A 445 -26.09 7.82 0.69
C ILE A 445 -25.95 8.72 1.93
N LEU A 446 -26.17 10.02 1.76
CA LEU A 446 -26.15 11.00 2.85
C LEU A 446 -27.26 12.03 2.63
N GLU A 447 -27.99 12.37 3.69
CA GLU A 447 -28.79 13.60 3.78
C GLU A 447 -28.49 14.28 5.12
N ARG A 448 -28.18 15.57 5.09
CA ARG A 448 -27.87 16.36 6.29
C ARG A 448 -28.58 17.70 6.27
N LYS A 449 -29.33 17.99 7.32
CA LYS A 449 -29.92 19.32 7.58
C LYS A 449 -28.86 20.30 8.06
N GLY A 450 -28.99 21.56 7.67
CA GLY A 450 -28.07 22.63 8.06
C GLY A 450 -28.58 23.99 7.60
N ASN A 451 -27.74 25.02 7.66
CA ASN A 451 -28.04 26.33 7.08
C ASN A 451 -26.93 26.70 6.09
N TYR A 452 -27.19 26.41 4.82
CA TYR A 452 -26.21 26.56 3.73
C TYR A 452 -26.55 27.73 2.79
N ALA A 453 -27.54 28.56 3.13
CA ALA A 453 -28.01 29.65 2.26
C ALA A 453 -26.91 30.66 1.86
N SER A 454 -25.84 30.76 2.64
CA SER A 454 -24.69 31.65 2.37
C SER A 454 -23.54 30.99 1.59
N CYS A 455 -23.62 29.68 1.36
CA CYS A 455 -22.58 28.91 0.69
C CYS A 455 -22.49 29.27 -0.80
N ARG A 456 -21.25 29.43 -1.27
CA ARG A 456 -20.92 29.60 -2.68
C ARG A 456 -19.54 28.99 -2.96
N PHE A 457 -19.41 28.21 -4.02
CA PHE A 457 -18.20 27.43 -4.27
C PHE A 457 -17.78 27.47 -5.72
N LYS A 458 -16.46 27.43 -5.96
CA LYS A 458 -15.95 26.75 -7.14
C LYS A 458 -16.05 25.26 -6.87
N LEU A 459 -16.75 24.54 -7.74
CA LEU A 459 -16.99 23.12 -7.56
C LEU A 459 -15.83 22.36 -8.19
N GLY A 460 -15.30 21.38 -7.48
CA GLY A 460 -14.14 20.62 -7.92
C GLY A 460 -14.34 19.12 -7.87
N ILE A 461 -13.57 18.42 -8.69
CA ILE A 461 -13.55 16.96 -8.79
C ILE A 461 -12.09 16.53 -8.84
N GLY A 462 -11.76 15.51 -8.08
CA GLY A 462 -10.45 14.86 -8.11
C GLY A 462 -10.50 13.46 -7.54
N ALA A 463 -9.32 12.94 -7.25
CA ALA A 463 -9.11 11.68 -6.55
C ALA A 463 -8.17 11.92 -5.36
N ASP A 464 -8.08 10.96 -4.44
CA ASP A 464 -7.06 11.00 -3.40
C ASP A 464 -5.65 10.82 -3.98
N VAL A 465 -4.62 11.17 -3.22
CA VAL A 465 -3.22 11.04 -3.65
C VAL A 465 -2.93 9.61 -4.05
N GLY A 466 -2.38 9.41 -5.26
CA GLY A 466 -2.07 8.12 -5.87
C GLY A 466 -3.27 7.35 -6.43
N SER A 467 -4.49 7.83 -6.22
CA SER A 467 -5.68 7.39 -6.93
C SER A 467 -5.84 8.14 -8.27
N ALA A 468 -6.81 7.73 -9.08
CA ALA A 468 -7.22 8.46 -10.26
C ALA A 468 -8.72 8.30 -10.50
N VAL A 469 -9.29 9.23 -11.26
CA VAL A 469 -10.68 9.19 -11.72
C VAL A 469 -10.75 9.58 -13.20
N THR A 470 -11.74 9.05 -13.91
CA THR A 470 -12.15 9.59 -15.22
C THR A 470 -13.51 10.25 -15.08
N VAL A 471 -13.54 11.56 -15.27
CA VAL A 471 -14.76 12.38 -15.26
C VAL A 471 -15.34 12.41 -16.67
N LYS A 472 -16.41 11.65 -16.90
CA LYS A 472 -17.06 11.56 -18.22
C LYS A 472 -17.98 12.74 -18.50
N SER A 473 -18.68 13.21 -17.47
CA SER A 473 -19.64 14.31 -17.62
C SER A 473 -19.73 15.12 -16.33
N VAL A 474 -19.99 16.42 -16.46
CA VAL A 474 -20.31 17.32 -15.33
C VAL A 474 -21.46 18.23 -15.74
N HIS A 475 -22.53 18.21 -14.97
CA HIS A 475 -23.72 19.05 -15.14
C HIS A 475 -24.01 19.78 -13.83
N ILE A 476 -24.17 21.10 -13.88
CA ILE A 476 -24.50 21.91 -12.69
C ILE A 476 -25.77 22.73 -12.98
N ASN A 477 -26.76 22.63 -12.09
CA ASN A 477 -28.01 23.39 -12.14
C ASN A 477 -28.19 24.29 -10.94
#